data_AF-A0A0U4W2S3-F1
#
_entry.id   AF-A0A0U4W2S3-F1
#
_cell.length_a   1.000
_cell.length_b   1.000
_cell.length_c   1.000
_cell.angle_alpha   90.00
_cell.angle_beta   90.00
_cell.angle_gamma   90.00
#
_symmetry.space_group_name_H-M   'P 1'
#
loop_
_entity.id
_entity.type
_entity.pdbx_description
1 polymer ?
#
loop_
_entity_poly.entity_id
_entity_poly.type
_entity_poly.pdbx_seq_one_letter_code
_entity_poly.pdbx_strand_id
1 'polypeptide(L)'
;MPEGITFEIDENLLPRPGLTHNQTALLYFSGEEPPPPEEAELHPCPFLNEEGLCSVYERRPLMCRIMVSFKKCSPLQQAELSQELYLRGLIALQIVENIELYGLYGNIFDLLKFLSDLKKGKIDEIPPYLLSNVEFEELPLLPEEKDLRAWVGNLYRKEVFPGKTFRELLYEIKERLKEKESLSFLKEIFSA
;
A
#
# COMPACT_ATOMS: atom_id res chain seq x y z
N MET A 1 13.60 14.70 -5.24
CA MET A 1 13.89 14.33 -3.83
C MET A 1 14.48 15.58 -3.18
N PRO A 2 14.15 15.91 -1.93
CA PRO A 2 14.87 16.98 -1.24
C PRO A 2 16.36 16.67 -1.27
N GLU A 3 17.19 17.64 -1.67
CA GLU A 3 18.64 17.48 -1.66
C GLU A 3 19.12 17.27 -0.22
N GLY A 4 20.01 16.30 -0.01
CA GLY A 4 20.70 16.12 1.28
C GLY A 4 20.20 15.01 2.20
N ILE A 5 19.19 14.21 1.84
CA ILE A 5 18.86 13.01 2.63
C ILE A 5 19.73 11.82 2.21
N THR A 6 20.83 11.61 2.92
CA THR A 6 21.58 10.36 2.90
C THR A 6 20.91 9.38 3.85
N PHE A 7 20.05 8.53 3.29
CA PHE A 7 19.47 7.41 4.00
C PHE A 7 20.53 6.30 4.12
N GLU A 8 21.34 6.32 5.18
CA GLU A 8 21.95 5.08 5.68
C GLU A 8 20.84 4.29 6.38
N ILE A 9 19.99 3.64 5.58
CA ILE A 9 19.00 2.70 6.11
C ILE A 9 19.71 1.36 6.19
N ASP A 10 19.80 0.82 7.41
CA ASP A 10 20.17 -0.58 7.57
C ASP A 10 19.04 -1.43 6.97
N GLU A 11 19.31 -1.98 5.78
CA GLU A 11 18.36 -2.79 5.02
C GLU A 11 17.94 -4.07 5.77
N ASN A 12 18.70 -4.47 6.80
CA ASN A 12 18.37 -5.62 7.63
C ASN A 12 17.32 -5.31 8.71
N LEU A 13 16.97 -4.03 8.91
CA LEU A 13 16.07 -3.59 9.99
C LEU A 13 14.68 -3.17 9.48
N LEU A 14 14.42 -3.29 8.17
CA LEU A 14 13.13 -2.95 7.59
C LEU A 14 12.22 -4.18 7.53
N PRO A 15 10.99 -4.12 8.08
CA PRO A 15 10.02 -5.19 7.86
C PRO A 15 9.63 -5.22 6.39
N ARG A 16 9.87 -6.36 5.74
CA ARG A 16 9.51 -6.61 4.34
C ARG A 16 8.26 -7.49 4.29
N PRO A 17 7.23 -7.11 3.51
CA PRO A 17 6.06 -7.95 3.37
C PRO A 17 6.39 -9.19 2.53
N GLY A 18 5.97 -10.37 2.99
CA GLY A 18 6.06 -11.60 2.21
C GLY A 18 4.92 -11.77 1.19
N LEU A 19 3.81 -11.07 1.39
CA LEU A 19 2.64 -11.07 0.52
C LEU A 19 2.05 -9.66 0.36
N THR A 20 1.41 -9.41 -0.77
CA THR A 20 0.54 -8.25 -0.96
C THR A 20 -0.83 -8.43 -0.29
N HIS A 21 -1.68 -7.41 -0.30
CA HIS A 21 -3.04 -7.51 0.25
C HIS A 21 -3.89 -8.47 -0.57
N ASN A 22 -3.82 -8.36 -1.90
CA ASN A 22 -4.58 -9.23 -2.79
C ASN A 22 -4.05 -10.66 -2.81
N GLN A 23 -2.73 -10.87 -2.67
CA GLN A 23 -2.17 -12.22 -2.48
C GLN A 23 -2.67 -12.86 -1.18
N THR A 24 -2.71 -12.09 -0.09
CA THR A 24 -3.26 -12.56 1.19
C THR A 24 -4.73 -12.92 1.06
N ALA A 25 -5.53 -12.08 0.39
CA ALA A 25 -6.95 -12.33 0.15
C ALA A 25 -7.18 -13.56 -0.74
N LEU A 26 -6.35 -13.75 -1.77
CA LEU A 26 -6.41 -14.89 -2.68
C LEU A 26 -6.17 -16.22 -1.96
N LEU A 27 -5.20 -16.27 -1.03
CA LEU A 27 -4.93 -17.48 -0.24
C LEU A 27 -6.15 -17.87 0.60
N TYR A 28 -6.69 -16.92 1.36
CA TYR A 28 -7.91 -17.15 2.15
C TYR A 28 -9.09 -17.59 1.27
N PHE A 29 -9.28 -16.95 0.12
CA PHE A 29 -10.33 -17.31 -0.82
C PHE A 29 -10.17 -18.74 -1.37
N SER A 30 -8.92 -19.18 -1.55
CA SER A 30 -8.59 -20.53 -2.01
C SER A 30 -8.67 -21.59 -0.91
N GLY A 31 -9.05 -21.20 0.32
CA GLY A 31 -9.09 -22.10 1.48
C GLY A 31 -7.71 -22.39 2.07
N GLU A 32 -6.70 -21.58 1.73
CA GLU A 32 -5.35 -21.65 2.26
C GLU A 32 -5.14 -20.58 3.35
N GLU A 33 -4.24 -20.86 4.30
CA GLU A 33 -3.83 -19.89 5.31
C GLU A 33 -2.54 -19.20 4.83
N PRO A 34 -2.46 -17.86 4.83
CA PRO A 34 -1.22 -17.16 4.54
C PRO A 34 -0.13 -17.54 5.55
N PRO A 35 1.15 -17.60 5.13
CA PRO A 35 2.25 -17.81 6.05
C PRO A 35 2.28 -16.69 7.09
N PRO A 36 2.72 -17.00 8.33
CA PRO A 36 2.89 -15.96 9.34
C PRO A 36 3.89 -14.91 8.84
N PRO A 37 3.69 -13.62 9.16
CA PRO A 37 4.64 -12.58 8.82
C PRO A 37 6.00 -12.88 9.46
N GLU A 38 7.08 -12.54 8.77
CA GLU A 38 8.42 -12.63 9.34
C GLU A 38 8.54 -11.73 10.57
N GLU A 39 9.17 -12.24 11.62
CA GLU A 39 9.51 -11.44 12.79
C GLU A 39 10.58 -10.42 12.41
N ALA A 40 10.31 -9.15 12.64
CA ALA A 40 11.26 -8.06 12.41
C ALA A 40 11.36 -7.20 13.67
N GLU A 41 12.57 -6.75 13.99
CA GLU A 41 12.75 -5.73 15.03
C GLU A 41 12.11 -4.42 14.57
N LEU A 42 11.16 -3.93 15.36
CA LEU A 42 10.45 -2.69 15.05
C LEU A 42 11.27 -1.50 15.54
N HIS A 43 11.83 -0.76 14.59
CA HIS A 43 12.49 0.52 14.86
C HIS A 43 11.55 1.70 14.62
N PRO A 44 11.79 2.86 15.27
CA PRO A 44 11.10 4.09 14.93
C PRO A 44 11.23 4.40 13.43
N CYS A 45 10.16 4.93 12.84
CA CYS A 45 10.16 5.28 11.42
C CYS A 45 11.26 6.33 11.13
N PRO A 46 12.14 6.09 10.14
CA PRO A 46 13.19 7.03 9.74
C PRO A 46 12.71 8.43 9.33
N PHE A 47 11.41 8.61 9.06
CA PHE A 47 10.85 9.92 8.77
C PHE A 47 10.42 10.72 10.01
N LEU A 48 10.57 10.19 11.21
CA LEU A 48 10.26 10.94 12.43
C LEU A 48 11.33 11.99 12.70
N ASN A 49 10.90 13.22 13.00
CA ASN A 49 11.79 14.28 13.47
C ASN A 49 12.09 14.12 14.98
N GLU A 50 12.88 15.04 15.54
CA GLU A 50 13.26 15.01 16.96
C GLU A 50 12.05 15.05 17.91
N GLU A 51 10.94 15.67 17.50
CA GLU A 51 9.68 15.70 18.25
C GLU A 51 8.80 14.45 18.06
N GLY A 52 9.24 13.46 17.28
CA GLY A 52 8.48 12.24 16.97
C GLY A 52 7.32 12.47 16.00
N LEU A 53 7.35 13.53 15.20
CA LEU A 53 6.40 13.85 14.16
C LEU A 53 6.92 13.43 12.78
N CYS A 54 6.04 12.94 11.91
CA CYS A 54 6.42 12.55 10.57
C CYS A 54 6.79 13.78 9.71
N SER A 55 8.06 13.91 9.35
CA SER A 55 8.60 14.99 8.50
C SER A 55 8.00 15.01 7.08
N VAL A 56 7.44 13.89 6.63
CA VAL A 56 6.78 13.75 5.31
C VAL A 56 5.26 13.57 5.43
N TYR A 57 4.64 14.17 6.46
CA TYR A 57 3.22 13.96 6.81
C TYR A 57 2.26 14.05 5.62
N GLU A 58 2.43 15.07 4.78
CA GLU A 58 1.61 15.34 3.58
C GLU A 58 1.84 14.35 2.43
N ARG A 59 2.96 13.62 2.44
CA ARG A 59 3.36 12.65 1.42
C ARG A 59 3.28 11.20 1.91
N ARG A 60 2.70 10.97 3.09
CA ARG A 60 2.55 9.62 3.65
C ARG A 60 1.77 8.69 2.71
N PRO A 61 2.20 7.43 2.54
CA PRO A 61 1.46 6.44 1.75
C PRO A 61 0.12 6.13 2.40
N LEU A 62 -0.82 5.57 1.63
CA LEU A 62 -2.18 5.27 2.11
C LEU A 62 -2.16 4.41 3.37
N MET A 63 -1.29 3.38 3.42
CA MET A 63 -1.11 2.52 4.60
C MET A 63 -0.87 3.32 5.89
N CYS A 64 -0.01 4.34 5.84
CA CYS A 64 0.24 5.19 7.01
C CYS A 64 -0.93 6.14 7.35
N ARG A 65 -1.82 6.44 6.40
CA ARG A 65 -2.97 7.34 6.60
C ARG A 65 -4.18 6.64 7.21
N ILE A 66 -4.39 5.37 6.87
CA ILE A 66 -5.50 4.56 7.37
C ILE A 66 -5.22 4.00 8.77
N MET A 67 -3.96 3.97 9.19
CA MET A 67 -3.55 3.59 10.54
C MET A 67 -3.85 4.72 11.53
N VAL A 68 -5.05 4.70 12.11
CA VAL A 68 -5.51 5.68 13.11
C VAL A 68 -5.62 5.00 14.47
N SER A 69 -4.75 5.39 15.39
CA SER A 69 -4.83 4.90 16.77
C SER A 69 -5.81 5.72 17.59
N PHE A 70 -6.72 5.05 18.32
CA PHE A 70 -7.59 5.67 19.32
C PHE A 70 -6.83 6.09 20.59
N LYS A 71 -5.59 5.61 20.73
CA LYS A 71 -4.75 5.81 21.90
C LYS A 71 -3.40 6.39 21.50
N LYS A 72 -2.87 7.32 22.31
CA LYS A 72 -1.50 7.77 22.12
C LYS A 72 -0.54 6.61 22.41
N CYS A 73 0.34 6.31 21.46
CA CYS A 73 1.35 5.27 21.62
C CYS A 73 2.37 5.69 22.68
N SER A 74 2.86 4.71 23.46
CA SER A 74 3.96 4.87 24.42
C SER A 74 4.70 3.53 24.59
N PRO A 75 5.86 3.47 25.29
CA PRO A 75 6.56 2.21 25.54
C PRO A 75 5.70 1.15 26.26
N LEU A 76 4.68 1.56 27.00
CA LEU A 76 3.76 0.67 27.74
C LEU A 76 2.40 0.52 27.05
N GLN A 77 2.17 1.20 25.93
CA GLN A 77 0.87 1.29 25.29
C GLN A 77 1.00 1.31 23.78
N GLN A 78 0.57 0.22 23.14
CA GLN A 78 0.61 0.08 21.70
C GLN A 78 -0.49 0.91 21.03
N ALA A 79 -0.34 1.13 19.72
CA ALA A 79 -1.41 1.69 18.90
C ALA A 79 -2.63 0.78 18.99
N GLU A 80 -3.83 1.37 19.10
CA GLU A 80 -5.08 0.62 19.13
C GLU A 80 -5.97 1.09 17.99
N LEU A 81 -6.27 0.18 17.06
CA LEU A 81 -7.14 0.39 15.91
C LEU A 81 -8.44 -0.40 16.11
N SER A 82 -9.58 0.17 15.75
CA SER A 82 -10.85 -0.54 15.80
C SER A 82 -10.94 -1.52 14.64
N GLN A 83 -11.61 -2.64 14.85
CA GLN A 83 -11.85 -3.64 13.81
C GLN A 83 -12.51 -3.04 12.57
N GLU A 84 -13.45 -2.11 12.75
CA GLU A 84 -14.12 -1.41 11.63
C GLU A 84 -13.13 -0.60 10.77
N LEU A 85 -12.23 0.18 11.38
CA LEU A 85 -11.24 0.96 10.65
C LEU A 85 -10.21 0.05 9.97
N TYR A 86 -9.83 -1.04 10.63
CA TYR A 86 -8.94 -2.05 10.06
C TYR A 86 -9.52 -2.66 8.78
N LEU A 87 -10.76 -3.15 8.81
CA LEU A 87 -11.41 -3.78 7.64
C LEU A 87 -11.60 -2.78 6.48
N ARG A 88 -12.00 -1.54 6.77
CA ARG A 88 -12.08 -0.48 5.76
C ARG A 88 -10.72 -0.16 5.16
N GLY A 89 -9.68 -0.16 5.98
CA GLY A 89 -8.29 0.01 5.57
C GLY A 89 -7.86 -1.09 4.61
N LEU A 90 -8.11 -2.36 4.94
CA LEU A 90 -7.81 -3.51 4.09
C LEU A 90 -8.51 -3.41 2.73
N ILE A 91 -9.81 -3.09 2.71
CA ILE A 91 -10.56 -2.90 1.47
C ILE A 91 -9.98 -1.76 0.63
N ALA A 92 -9.64 -0.63 1.24
CA ALA A 92 -9.03 0.49 0.54
C ALA A 92 -7.67 0.12 -0.09
N LEU A 93 -6.87 -0.67 0.63
CA LEU A 93 -5.57 -1.15 0.14
C LEU A 93 -5.71 -2.15 -1.02
N GLN A 94 -6.66 -3.09 -0.95
CA GLN A 94 -6.97 -4.00 -2.07
C GLN A 94 -7.43 -3.24 -3.31
N ILE A 95 -8.27 -2.21 -3.14
CA ILE A 95 -8.72 -1.35 -4.25
C ILE A 95 -7.52 -0.60 -4.87
N VAL A 96 -6.60 -0.07 -4.06
CA VAL A 96 -5.39 0.58 -4.58
C VAL A 96 -4.48 -0.41 -5.29
N GLU A 97 -4.29 -1.60 -4.76
CA GLU A 97 -3.51 -2.66 -5.41
C GLU A 97 -4.10 -3.02 -6.80
N ASN A 98 -5.43 -3.12 -6.90
CA ASN A 98 -6.13 -3.33 -8.18
C ASN A 98 -5.98 -2.15 -9.15
N ILE A 99 -5.87 -0.91 -8.64
CA ILE A 99 -5.59 0.27 -9.46
C ILE A 99 -4.14 0.25 -9.96
N GLU A 100 -3.21 -0.27 -9.15
CA GLU A 100 -1.78 -0.30 -9.43
C GLU A 100 -1.30 -1.67 -9.90
N LEU A 101 -2.10 -2.42 -10.66
CA LEU A 101 -1.82 -3.81 -11.06
C LEU A 101 -0.41 -4.06 -11.63
N TYR A 102 0.15 -3.08 -12.35
CA TYR A 102 1.48 -3.19 -12.96
C TYR A 102 2.61 -2.56 -12.13
N GLY A 103 2.29 -2.17 -10.90
CA GLY A 103 3.19 -1.55 -9.93
C GLY A 103 3.91 -2.55 -9.03
N LEU A 104 4.71 -2.00 -8.13
CA LEU A 104 5.46 -2.75 -7.12
C LEU A 104 4.89 -2.51 -5.73
N TYR A 105 4.93 -3.54 -4.90
CA TYR A 105 4.51 -3.54 -3.51
C TYR A 105 5.71 -3.85 -2.61
N GLY A 106 5.83 -3.13 -1.50
CA GLY A 106 6.93 -3.35 -0.57
C GLY A 106 6.97 -2.31 0.54
N ASN A 107 8.02 -2.41 1.36
CA ASN A 107 8.34 -1.38 2.33
C ASN A 107 8.60 -0.04 1.61
N ILE A 108 8.10 1.07 2.17
CA ILE A 108 8.25 2.39 1.56
C ILE A 108 9.71 2.78 1.32
N PHE A 109 10.62 2.36 2.20
CA PHE A 109 12.05 2.67 2.07
C PHE A 109 12.71 1.86 0.96
N ASP A 110 12.38 0.57 0.84
CA ASP A 110 12.82 -0.27 -0.27
C ASP A 110 12.31 0.29 -1.61
N LEU A 111 11.05 0.72 -1.68
CA LEU A 111 10.47 1.37 -2.87
C LEU A 111 11.16 2.70 -3.22
N LEU A 112 11.46 3.54 -2.23
CA LEU A 112 12.14 4.82 -2.45
C LEU A 112 13.60 4.63 -2.87
N LYS A 113 14.30 3.66 -2.28
CA LYS A 113 15.65 3.27 -2.69
C LYS A 113 15.63 2.77 -4.12
N PHE A 114 14.75 1.82 -4.44
CA PHE A 114 14.57 1.30 -5.78
C PHE A 114 14.30 2.43 -6.80
N LEU A 115 13.38 3.34 -6.50
CA LEU A 115 13.10 4.49 -7.36
C LEU A 115 14.32 5.42 -7.55
N SER A 116 15.10 5.64 -6.48
CA SER A 116 16.31 6.46 -6.51
C SER A 116 17.40 5.83 -7.38
N ASP A 117 17.64 4.53 -7.23
CA ASP A 117 18.65 3.80 -7.98
C ASP A 117 18.23 3.59 -9.44
N LEU A 118 16.93 3.34 -9.69
CA LEU A 118 16.35 3.28 -11.02
C LEU A 118 16.59 4.59 -11.79
N LYS A 119 16.29 5.74 -11.15
CA LYS A 119 16.53 7.07 -11.76
C LYS A 119 18.00 7.37 -12.02
N LYS A 120 18.92 6.71 -11.31
CA LYS A 120 20.37 6.83 -11.52
C LYS A 120 20.89 5.82 -12.55
N GLY A 121 20.03 4.98 -13.15
CA GLY A 121 20.43 3.92 -14.06
C GLY A 121 21.27 2.83 -13.40
N LYS A 122 21.06 2.57 -12.09
CA LYS A 122 21.82 1.60 -11.30
C LYS A 122 21.09 0.28 -11.08
N ILE A 123 19.97 0.08 -11.76
CA ILE A 123 19.09 -1.06 -11.58
C ILE A 123 19.07 -1.87 -12.87
N ASP A 124 19.56 -3.10 -12.77
CA ASP A 124 19.50 -4.10 -13.85
C ASP A 124 18.29 -5.03 -13.67
N GLU A 125 17.82 -5.21 -12.43
CA GLU A 125 16.72 -6.11 -12.07
C GLU A 125 15.92 -5.57 -10.87
N ILE A 126 14.66 -6.02 -10.76
CA ILE A 126 13.82 -5.70 -9.61
C ILE A 126 14.25 -6.59 -8.43
N PRO A 127 14.55 -6.02 -7.26
CA PRO A 127 14.89 -6.81 -6.09
C PRO A 127 13.77 -7.80 -5.72
N PRO A 128 14.12 -9.04 -5.33
CA PRO A 128 13.13 -10.11 -5.10
C PRO A 128 12.19 -9.85 -3.91
N TYR A 129 12.53 -8.92 -3.02
CA TYR A 129 11.69 -8.50 -1.89
C TYR A 129 10.66 -7.43 -2.26
N LEU A 130 10.70 -6.87 -3.47
CA LEU A 130 9.62 -6.05 -4.01
C LEU A 130 8.67 -6.96 -4.76
N LEU A 131 7.43 -7.02 -4.30
CA LEU A 131 6.41 -7.88 -4.86
C LEU A 131 5.72 -7.19 -6.04
N SER A 132 5.21 -7.98 -6.98
CA SER A 132 4.30 -7.45 -7.99
C SER A 132 2.90 -7.37 -7.41
N ASN A 133 2.20 -6.26 -7.67
CA ASN A 133 0.77 -6.17 -7.38
C ASN A 133 0.02 -7.25 -8.18
N VAL A 134 -1.04 -7.80 -7.59
CA VAL A 134 -1.91 -8.77 -8.27
C VAL A 134 -3.36 -8.28 -8.24
N GLU A 135 -4.13 -8.64 -9.26
CA GLU A 135 -5.55 -8.30 -9.27
C GLU A 135 -6.34 -9.34 -8.47
N PHE A 136 -7.22 -8.86 -7.60
CA PHE A 136 -8.23 -9.68 -6.92
C PHE A 136 -9.45 -8.81 -6.60
N GLU A 137 -10.61 -9.12 -7.21
CA GLU A 137 -11.81 -8.28 -7.09
C GLU A 137 -12.65 -8.60 -5.84
N GLU A 138 -12.37 -9.73 -5.19
CA GLU A 138 -13.23 -10.31 -4.18
C GLU A 138 -12.89 -9.72 -2.82
N LEU A 139 -13.68 -8.72 -2.42
CA LEU A 139 -13.46 -8.00 -1.17
C LEU A 139 -13.73 -8.89 0.06
N PRO A 140 -12.97 -8.73 1.15
CA PRO A 140 -13.12 -9.50 2.39
C PRO A 140 -14.35 -9.00 3.17
N LEU A 141 -15.53 -9.31 2.65
CA LEU A 141 -16.84 -8.89 3.17
C LEU A 141 -17.67 -10.12 3.51
N LEU A 142 -18.01 -10.27 4.78
CA LEU A 142 -18.92 -11.31 5.23
C LEU A 142 -20.39 -10.90 5.02
N PRO A 143 -21.31 -11.85 4.80
CA PRO A 143 -22.74 -11.56 4.63
C PRO A 143 -23.36 -10.76 5.78
N GLU A 144 -22.88 -10.97 7.00
CA GLU A 144 -23.37 -10.37 8.24
C GLU A 144 -22.90 -8.91 8.41
N GLU A 145 -21.86 -8.48 7.70
CA GLU A 145 -21.23 -7.15 7.82
C GLU A 145 -22.01 -6.08 7.04
N LYS A 146 -23.28 -5.87 7.41
CA LYS A 146 -24.21 -4.97 6.70
C LYS A 146 -23.66 -3.55 6.54
N ASP A 147 -23.05 -3.00 7.59
CA ASP A 147 -22.55 -1.62 7.59
C ASP A 147 -21.31 -1.46 6.70
N LEU A 148 -20.41 -2.45 6.72
CA LEU A 148 -19.21 -2.43 5.88
C LEU A 148 -19.59 -2.57 4.40
N ARG A 149 -20.51 -3.48 4.08
CA ARG A 149 -21.06 -3.63 2.71
C ARG A 149 -21.77 -2.37 2.25
N ALA A 150 -22.55 -1.72 3.13
CA ALA A 150 -23.21 -0.45 2.81
C ALA A 150 -22.18 0.66 2.54
N TRP A 151 -21.12 0.71 3.35
CA TRP A 151 -20.00 1.62 3.15
C TRP A 151 -19.30 1.40 1.81
N VAL A 152 -18.96 0.16 1.44
CA VAL A 152 -18.39 -0.16 0.12
C VAL A 152 -19.35 0.26 -1.00
N GLY A 153 -20.64 -0.09 -0.89
CA GLY A 153 -21.62 0.32 -1.89
C GLY A 153 -21.69 1.84 -2.07
N ASN A 154 -21.63 2.59 -0.96
CA ASN A 154 -21.59 4.05 -0.98
C ASN A 154 -20.31 4.60 -1.57
N LEU A 155 -19.15 3.99 -1.28
CA LEU A 155 -17.86 4.34 -1.90
C LEU A 155 -17.97 4.27 -3.43
N TYR A 156 -18.44 3.15 -3.98
CA TYR A 156 -18.55 2.96 -5.42
C TYR A 156 -19.54 3.92 -6.10
N ARG A 157 -20.61 4.33 -5.41
CA ARG A 157 -21.59 5.31 -5.91
C ARG A 157 -21.23 6.76 -5.63
N LYS A 158 -20.18 7.02 -4.84
CA LYS A 158 -19.80 8.37 -4.45
C LYS A 158 -19.32 9.13 -5.67
N GLU A 159 -19.92 10.28 -5.94
CA GLU A 159 -19.39 11.23 -6.93
C GLU A 159 -18.05 11.79 -6.44
N VAL A 160 -17.01 11.59 -7.25
CA VAL A 160 -15.64 12.02 -6.97
C VAL A 160 -15.15 13.09 -7.94
N PHE A 161 -15.78 13.18 -9.11
CA PHE A 161 -15.65 14.27 -10.08
C PHE A 161 -17.03 14.67 -10.57
N PRO A 162 -17.24 15.91 -11.06
CA PRO A 162 -18.53 16.35 -11.58
C PRO A 162 -19.14 15.35 -12.57
N GLY A 163 -20.27 14.75 -12.21
CA GLY A 163 -20.98 13.77 -13.02
C GLY A 163 -20.31 12.40 -13.14
N LYS A 164 -19.34 12.07 -12.27
CA LYS A 164 -18.59 10.80 -12.31
C LYS A 164 -18.41 10.20 -10.92
N THR A 165 -18.92 8.99 -10.77
CA THR A 165 -18.80 8.15 -9.58
C THR A 165 -17.41 7.52 -9.47
N PHE A 166 -17.05 7.09 -8.26
CA PHE A 166 -15.83 6.34 -8.03
C PHE A 166 -15.75 5.07 -8.88
N ARG A 167 -16.88 4.36 -9.04
CA ARG A 167 -16.99 3.18 -9.90
C ARG A 167 -16.61 3.49 -11.35
N GLU A 168 -17.19 4.53 -11.92
CA GLU A 168 -16.92 4.93 -13.31
C GLU A 168 -15.46 5.33 -13.49
N LEU A 169 -14.92 6.12 -12.55
CA LEU A 169 -13.50 6.47 -12.55
C LEU A 169 -12.59 5.24 -12.46
N LEU A 170 -12.92 4.28 -11.59
CA LEU A 170 -12.14 3.05 -11.43
C LEU A 170 -12.12 2.23 -12.72
N TYR A 171 -13.27 2.09 -13.40
CA TYR A 171 -13.34 1.41 -14.70
C TYR A 171 -12.50 2.12 -15.76
N GLU A 172 -12.59 3.45 -15.87
CA GLU A 172 -11.76 4.20 -16.81
C GLU A 172 -10.26 4.03 -16.56
N ILE A 173 -9.85 4.04 -15.28
CA ILE A 173 -8.46 3.80 -14.90
C ILE A 173 -8.04 2.39 -15.30
N LYS A 174 -8.85 1.37 -14.98
CA LYS A 174 -8.57 -0.03 -15.35
C LYS A 174 -8.46 -0.19 -16.87
N GLU A 175 -9.37 0.36 -17.65
CA GLU A 175 -9.32 0.27 -19.12
C GLU A 175 -8.06 0.93 -19.70
N ARG A 176 -7.69 2.12 -19.21
CA ARG A 176 -6.44 2.78 -19.62
C ARG A 176 -5.19 1.98 -19.26
N LEU A 177 -5.26 1.19 -18.19
CA LEU A 177 -4.14 0.39 -17.73
C LEU A 177 -4.07 -0.98 -18.43
N LYS A 178 -5.17 -1.56 -18.92
CA LYS A 178 -5.13 -2.84 -19.67
C LYS A 178 -4.17 -2.85 -20.86
N GLU A 179 -3.89 -1.69 -21.43
CA GLU A 179 -2.94 -1.52 -22.55
C GLU A 179 -1.47 -1.58 -22.11
N LYS A 180 -1.21 -1.66 -20.80
CA LYS A 180 0.12 -1.63 -20.21
C LYS A 180 0.61 -3.03 -19.85
N GLU A 181 1.84 -3.35 -20.22
CA GLU A 181 2.53 -4.54 -19.73
C GLU A 181 2.95 -4.35 -18.26
N SER A 182 3.17 -5.45 -17.54
CA SER A 182 3.75 -5.42 -16.20
C SER A 182 5.04 -4.59 -16.18
N LEU A 183 5.15 -3.69 -15.19
CA LEU A 183 6.31 -2.82 -15.00
C LEU A 183 6.59 -1.85 -16.15
N SER A 184 5.67 -1.70 -17.12
CA SER A 184 5.80 -0.73 -18.21
C SER A 184 5.91 0.72 -17.73
N PHE A 185 5.42 1.02 -16.51
CA PHE A 185 5.62 2.32 -15.87
C PHE A 185 7.11 2.69 -15.73
N LEU A 186 8.01 1.70 -15.65
CA LEU A 186 9.45 1.95 -15.64
C LEU A 186 9.91 2.64 -16.94
N LYS A 187 9.38 2.22 -18.10
CA LYS A 187 9.69 2.84 -19.41
C LYS A 187 9.25 4.32 -19.47
N GLU A 188 8.11 4.64 -18.85
CA GLU A 188 7.61 6.02 -18.76
C GLU A 188 8.51 6.89 -17.87
N ILE A 189 9.00 6.36 -16.75
CA ILE A 189 9.95 7.06 -15.88
C ILE A 189 11.25 7.41 -16.61
N PHE A 190 11.73 6.56 -17.53
CA PHE A 190 12.92 6.85 -18.34
C PHE A 190 12.68 7.82 -19.52
N SER A 191 11.42 8.08 -19.87
CA SER A 191 11.05 8.95 -20.99
C SER A 191 10.72 10.39 -20.57
N ALA A 192 10.69 10.66 -19.26
CA ALA A 192 10.36 11.95 -18.64
C ALA A 192 11.59 12.61 -18.02
#